data_AF-A0A8R1E2T7-F1
#
_entry.id   AF-A0A8R1E2T7-F1
#
_cell.length_a   1.000
_cell.length_b   1.000
_cell.length_c   1.000
_cell.angle_alpha   90.00
_cell.angle_beta   90.00
_cell.angle_gamma   90.00
#
_symmetry.space_group_name_H-M   'P 1'
#
loop_
_entity.id
_entity.type
_entity.pdbx_description
1 polymer ?
#
loop_
_entity_poly.entity_id
_entity_poly.type
_entity_poly.pdbx_seq_one_letter_code
_entity_poly.pdbx_strand_id
1 'polypeptide(L)'
;MDRNILRACREDPRRTSTDIQVSVTSPNEPVPSRRTIRRRLQVAGLHGRRPVKKPLVSLKNRKARFEWAKQHLSWGPREWANHIWSDESKFNLFGTDSIQWIRRPIGSRYAPQYQCPTVKHGGGSVMVWGCFSDTSMGSLKRIVGTMDRYVYEDILENTMRPWARANLGQSWVFQHDNDAKHTSGHVANWFRRRRVDLLEWPSQSPDLNPIEHMWEELERRLKGVRASNANQKFAQLEAAWKSIPMTVVQTLLDSMPRRCQAVIDAKGYPNKY
;
A
#
# COMPACT_ATOMS: atom_id res chain seq x y z
N MET A 1 -38.68 -10.83 14.95
CA MET A 1 -37.34 -10.68 15.56
C MET A 1 -36.12 -11.04 14.68
N ASP A 2 -35.81 -12.31 14.35
CA ASP A 2 -34.51 -12.69 13.71
C ASP A 2 -34.28 -12.02 12.33
N ARG A 3 -35.31 -11.95 11.48
CA ARG A 3 -35.23 -11.26 10.18
C ARG A 3 -34.90 -9.78 10.32
N ASN A 4 -35.41 -9.12 11.36
CA ASN A 4 -35.18 -7.69 11.62
C ASN A 4 -33.75 -7.45 12.11
N ILE A 5 -33.21 -8.35 12.95
CA ILE A 5 -31.80 -8.31 13.39
C ILE A 5 -30.85 -8.40 12.18
N LEU A 6 -31.11 -9.34 11.26
CA LEU A 6 -30.29 -9.51 10.07
C LEU A 6 -30.44 -8.33 9.11
N ARG A 7 -31.66 -7.79 8.93
CA ARG A 7 -31.91 -6.61 8.08
C ARG A 7 -31.15 -5.40 8.61
N ALA A 8 -31.28 -5.11 9.91
CA ALA A 8 -30.63 -3.95 10.54
C ALA A 8 -29.11 -3.99 10.40
N CYS A 9 -28.50 -5.18 10.50
CA CYS A 9 -27.05 -5.37 10.31
C CYS A 9 -26.62 -5.26 8.83
N ARG A 10 -27.45 -5.71 7.88
CA ARG A 10 -27.14 -5.61 6.44
C ARG A 10 -27.31 -4.20 5.88
N GLU A 11 -28.26 -3.43 6.42
CA GLU A 11 -28.45 -2.01 6.09
C GLU A 11 -27.24 -1.19 6.52
N ASP A 12 -26.75 -1.41 7.75
CA ASP A 12 -25.55 -0.78 8.25
C ASP A 12 -24.69 -1.77 9.06
N PRO A 13 -23.64 -2.33 8.43
CA PRO A 13 -22.71 -3.26 9.08
C PRO A 13 -21.93 -2.67 10.26
N ARG A 14 -21.98 -1.35 10.47
CA ARG A 14 -21.30 -0.68 11.61
C ARG A 14 -22.14 -0.68 12.89
N ARG A 15 -23.44 -0.98 12.80
CA ARG A 15 -24.32 -1.02 13.98
C ARG A 15 -23.83 -2.06 14.98
N THR A 16 -23.69 -1.64 16.23
CA THR A 16 -23.36 -2.54 17.33
C THR A 16 -24.56 -3.40 17.71
N SER A 17 -24.35 -4.44 18.52
CA SER A 17 -25.46 -5.21 19.10
C SER A 17 -26.43 -4.35 19.92
N THR A 18 -25.96 -3.20 20.44
CA THR A 18 -26.80 -2.23 21.15
C THR A 18 -27.66 -1.42 20.17
N ASP A 19 -27.07 -0.94 19.08
CA ASP A 19 -27.81 -0.15 18.07
C ASP A 19 -28.85 -1.02 17.36
N ILE A 20 -28.50 -2.29 17.08
CA ILE A 20 -29.43 -3.25 16.52
C ILE A 20 -30.58 -3.50 17.51
N GLN A 21 -30.30 -3.64 18.81
CA GLN A 21 -31.34 -3.82 19.84
C GLN A 21 -32.35 -2.68 19.81
N VAL A 22 -31.89 -1.42 19.76
CA VAL A 22 -32.75 -0.24 19.65
C VAL A 22 -33.58 -0.30 18.37
N SER A 23 -32.97 -0.63 17.22
CA SER A 23 -33.66 -0.65 15.92
C SER A 23 -34.72 -1.74 15.76
N VAL A 24 -34.63 -2.84 16.51
CA VAL A 24 -35.55 -3.98 16.42
C VAL A 24 -36.56 -4.06 17.56
N THR A 25 -36.49 -3.12 18.51
CA THR A 25 -37.44 -3.05 19.62
C THR A 25 -38.77 -2.51 19.11
N SER A 26 -39.86 -3.23 19.40
CA SER A 26 -41.23 -2.87 19.07
C SER A 26 -42.06 -2.86 20.36
N PRO A 27 -43.07 -1.97 20.51
CA PRO A 27 -43.93 -1.93 21.69
C PRO A 27 -44.64 -3.27 21.99
N ASN A 28 -44.84 -4.10 20.96
CA ASN A 28 -45.61 -5.34 21.03
C ASN A 28 -44.74 -6.62 21.08
N GLU A 29 -43.41 -6.51 21.07
CA GLU A 29 -42.50 -7.67 21.12
C GLU A 29 -41.49 -7.57 22.28
N PRO A 30 -41.13 -8.70 22.93
CA PRO A 30 -40.10 -8.71 23.96
C PRO A 30 -38.74 -8.28 23.39
N VAL A 31 -38.04 -7.40 24.10
CA VAL A 31 -36.75 -6.85 23.66
C VAL A 31 -35.69 -7.95 23.64
N PRO A 32 -35.01 -8.20 22.51
CA PRO A 32 -33.96 -9.21 22.46
C PRO A 32 -32.75 -8.76 23.27
N SER A 33 -32.16 -9.65 24.07
CA SER A 33 -30.89 -9.35 24.71
C SER A 33 -29.76 -9.16 23.69
N ARG A 34 -28.75 -8.34 24.02
CA ARG A 34 -27.54 -8.17 23.18
C ARG A 34 -26.82 -9.49 22.91
N ARG A 35 -26.86 -10.43 23.87
CA ARG A 35 -26.30 -11.78 23.73
C ARG A 35 -27.07 -12.57 22.67
N THR A 36 -28.40 -12.49 22.68
CA THR A 36 -29.26 -13.12 21.66
C THR A 36 -28.95 -12.56 20.27
N ILE A 37 -28.87 -11.23 20.13
CA ILE A 37 -28.53 -10.55 18.86
C ILE A 37 -27.18 -11.05 18.34
N ARG A 38 -26.13 -11.04 19.16
CA ARG A 38 -24.80 -11.51 18.77
C ARG A 38 -24.81 -12.98 18.32
N ARG A 39 -25.51 -13.85 19.07
CA ARG A 39 -25.63 -15.28 18.71
C ARG A 39 -26.32 -15.45 17.36
N ARG A 40 -27.42 -14.73 17.11
CA ARG A 40 -28.15 -14.79 15.83
C ARG A 40 -27.31 -14.31 14.65
N LEU A 41 -26.57 -13.22 14.82
CA LEU A 41 -25.62 -12.73 13.81
C LEU A 41 -24.53 -13.78 13.51
N GLN A 42 -23.96 -14.40 14.54
CA GLN A 42 -22.94 -15.45 14.38
C GLN A 42 -23.48 -16.69 13.66
N VAL A 43 -24.69 -17.15 14.01
CA VAL A 43 -25.36 -18.27 13.32
C VAL A 43 -25.58 -17.95 11.83
N ALA A 44 -25.82 -16.68 11.50
CA ALA A 44 -25.95 -16.21 10.12
C ALA A 44 -24.61 -15.89 9.42
N GLY A 45 -23.46 -16.21 10.03
CA GLY A 45 -22.13 -15.93 9.48
C GLY A 45 -21.69 -14.46 9.54
N LEU A 46 -22.46 -13.59 10.21
CA LEU A 46 -22.14 -12.17 10.37
C LEU A 46 -21.29 -11.97 11.63
N HIS A 47 -19.99 -12.08 11.45
CA HIS A 47 -19.04 -11.91 12.54
C HIS A 47 -18.49 -10.49 12.63
N GLY A 48 -18.29 -10.00 13.86
CA GLY A 48 -17.50 -8.80 14.09
C GLY A 48 -16.06 -9.00 13.60
N ARG A 49 -15.61 -8.12 12.70
CA ARG A 49 -14.25 -8.07 12.14
C ARG A 49 -13.79 -6.63 12.13
N ARG A 50 -12.47 -6.41 12.18
CA ARG A 50 -11.91 -5.06 12.02
C ARG A 50 -12.08 -4.64 10.55
N PRO A 51 -12.58 -3.42 10.28
CA PRO A 51 -12.64 -2.93 8.91
C PRO A 51 -11.23 -2.73 8.36
N VAL A 52 -11.05 -3.04 7.08
CA VAL A 52 -9.81 -2.72 6.37
C VAL A 52 -9.79 -1.23 6.08
N LYS A 53 -8.64 -0.57 6.30
CA LYS A 53 -8.41 0.82 5.90
C LYS A 53 -7.88 0.83 4.46
N LYS A 54 -8.65 1.35 3.51
CA LYS A 54 -8.24 1.58 2.12
C LYS A 54 -8.65 3.02 1.72
N PRO A 55 -7.91 3.67 0.80
CA PRO A 55 -8.26 5.01 0.34
C PRO A 55 -9.63 5.02 -0.34
N LEU A 56 -10.36 6.13 -0.20
CA LEU A 56 -11.58 6.34 -0.95
C LEU A 56 -11.23 6.64 -2.41
N VAL A 57 -11.74 5.82 -3.32
CA VAL A 57 -11.53 5.97 -4.77
C VAL A 57 -12.75 6.67 -5.37
N SER A 58 -12.52 7.80 -6.05
CA SER A 58 -13.59 8.53 -6.73
C SER A 58 -14.20 7.70 -7.88
N LEU A 59 -15.43 8.01 -8.29
CA LEU A 59 -16.06 7.32 -9.43
C LEU A 59 -15.24 7.43 -10.73
N LYS A 60 -14.59 8.58 -10.94
CA LYS A 60 -13.69 8.82 -12.08
C LYS A 60 -12.48 7.88 -12.02
N ASN A 61 -11.78 7.86 -10.89
CA ASN A 61 -10.58 7.02 -10.72
C ASN A 61 -10.94 5.53 -10.78
N ARG A 62 -12.10 5.15 -10.25
CA ARG A 62 -12.61 3.77 -10.32
C ARG A 62 -12.81 3.30 -11.77
N LYS A 63 -13.39 4.14 -12.64
CA LYS A 63 -13.54 3.84 -14.06
C LYS A 63 -12.18 3.74 -14.75
N ALA A 64 -11.27 4.70 -14.51
CA ALA A 64 -9.93 4.68 -15.08
C ALA A 64 -9.16 3.42 -14.69
N ARG A 65 -9.21 3.02 -13.40
CA ARG A 65 -8.63 1.78 -12.89
C ARG A 65 -9.18 0.55 -13.61
N PHE A 66 -10.49 0.48 -13.78
CA PHE A 66 -11.16 -0.64 -14.45
C PHE A 66 -10.74 -0.74 -15.92
N GLU A 67 -10.80 0.36 -16.67
CA GLU A 67 -10.42 0.38 -18.08
C GLU A 67 -8.94 0.07 -18.29
N TRP A 68 -8.06 0.64 -17.45
CA TRP A 68 -6.64 0.34 -17.48
C TRP A 68 -6.39 -1.15 -17.26
N ALA A 69 -6.97 -1.74 -16.20
CA ALA A 69 -6.81 -3.17 -15.92
C ALA A 69 -7.34 -4.05 -17.06
N LYS A 70 -8.43 -3.65 -17.72
CA LYS A 70 -9.00 -4.37 -18.86
C LYS A 70 -8.09 -4.32 -20.10
N GLN A 71 -7.52 -3.16 -20.39
CA GLN A 71 -6.59 -2.97 -21.52
C GLN A 71 -5.30 -3.79 -21.36
N HIS A 72 -4.83 -3.94 -20.12
CA HIS A 72 -3.57 -4.60 -19.82
C HIS A 72 -3.73 -6.07 -19.38
N LEU A 73 -4.96 -6.60 -19.33
CA LEU A 73 -5.22 -7.97 -18.88
C LEU A 73 -4.55 -9.02 -19.78
N SER A 74 -4.45 -8.73 -21.09
CA SER A 74 -3.86 -9.64 -22.08
C SER A 74 -2.34 -9.56 -22.15
N TRP A 75 -1.70 -8.64 -21.42
CA TRP A 75 -0.24 -8.50 -21.44
C TRP A 75 0.43 -9.74 -20.87
N GLY A 76 1.34 -10.29 -21.66
CA GLY A 76 2.20 -11.40 -21.26
C GLY A 76 3.40 -10.98 -20.42
N PRO A 77 4.21 -11.94 -19.97
CA PRO A 77 5.41 -11.67 -19.18
C PRO A 77 6.40 -10.72 -19.86
N ARG A 78 6.49 -10.75 -21.20
CA ARG A 78 7.42 -9.90 -21.96
C ARG A 78 7.01 -8.43 -21.91
N GLU A 79 5.72 -8.15 -22.02
CA GLU A 79 5.19 -6.79 -21.91
C GLU A 79 5.43 -6.25 -20.50
N TRP A 80 5.11 -7.01 -19.45
CA TRP A 80 5.38 -6.60 -18.07
C TRP A 80 6.87 -6.41 -17.78
N ALA A 81 7.73 -7.22 -18.40
CA ALA A 81 9.17 -7.15 -18.25
C ALA A 81 9.79 -5.87 -18.83
N ASN A 82 9.15 -5.26 -19.83
CA ASN A 82 9.65 -4.04 -20.49
C ASN A 82 9.50 -2.75 -19.65
N HIS A 83 9.00 -2.87 -18.41
CA HIS A 83 8.65 -1.72 -17.58
C HIS A 83 9.63 -1.54 -16.42
N ILE A 84 9.97 -0.28 -16.16
CA ILE A 84 10.62 0.15 -14.92
C ILE A 84 9.53 0.58 -13.96
N TRP A 85 9.41 -0.13 -12.84
CA TRP A 85 8.47 0.18 -11.77
C TRP A 85 9.17 1.05 -10.75
N SER A 86 8.56 2.17 -10.36
CA SER A 86 9.16 3.11 -9.42
C SER A 86 8.13 3.69 -8.46
N ASP A 87 8.60 4.12 -7.29
CA ASP A 87 7.79 4.77 -6.27
C ASP A 87 8.66 5.34 -5.14
N GLU A 88 8.03 6.15 -4.28
CA GLU A 88 8.59 6.60 -3.02
C GLU A 88 7.96 5.89 -1.82
N SER A 89 8.77 5.56 -0.81
CA SER A 89 8.24 5.04 0.46
C SER A 89 8.92 5.68 1.66
N LYS A 90 8.20 5.69 2.78
CA LYS A 90 8.64 6.26 4.06
C LYS A 90 8.79 5.15 5.09
N PHE A 91 10.01 4.96 5.58
CA PHE A 91 10.33 4.01 6.64
C PHE A 91 10.56 4.74 7.96
N ASN A 92 9.78 4.41 8.98
CA ASN A 92 9.94 5.00 10.32
C ASN A 92 11.19 4.43 11.03
N LEU A 93 11.88 5.27 11.81
CA LEU A 93 13.03 4.88 12.65
C LEU A 93 12.59 4.16 13.93
N PHE A 94 11.58 4.73 14.60
CA PHE A 94 10.98 4.16 15.81
C PHE A 94 9.47 4.01 15.63
N GLY A 95 8.95 2.89 16.13
CA GLY A 95 7.54 2.52 16.02
C GLY A 95 7.27 1.65 14.80
N THR A 96 6.37 0.70 14.99
CA THR A 96 5.70 -0.04 13.93
C THR A 96 4.26 0.46 13.91
N ASP A 97 3.64 0.62 12.75
CA ASP A 97 2.19 0.92 12.65
C ASP A 97 1.32 -0.27 13.13
N SER A 98 1.96 -1.39 13.49
CA SER A 98 1.31 -2.58 14.04
C SER A 98 1.02 -2.45 15.53
N ILE A 99 -0.11 -3.05 15.94
CA ILE A 99 -0.50 -3.12 17.35
C ILE A 99 0.46 -4.06 18.09
N GLN A 100 1.17 -3.52 19.06
CA GLN A 100 1.98 -4.29 19.99
C GLN A 100 1.12 -4.71 21.19
N TRP A 101 0.96 -6.01 21.37
CA TRP A 101 0.29 -6.57 22.54
C TRP A 101 1.32 -6.84 23.64
N ILE A 102 1.09 -6.27 24.82
CA ILE A 102 1.90 -6.54 26.01
C ILE A 102 1.02 -7.15 27.10
N ARG A 103 1.50 -8.23 27.73
CA ARG A 103 0.88 -8.83 28.91
C ARG A 103 1.44 -8.13 30.15
N ARG A 104 0.56 -7.67 31.05
CA ARG A 104 0.98 -7.00 32.30
C ARG A 104 -0.05 -7.23 33.43
N PRO A 105 0.37 -7.20 34.70
CA PRO A 105 -0.54 -7.21 35.85
C PRO A 105 -1.56 -6.06 35.86
N ILE A 106 -2.65 -6.23 36.60
CA ILE A 106 -3.64 -5.16 36.84
C ILE A 106 -2.94 -4.01 37.59
N GLY A 107 -3.19 -2.76 37.18
CA GLY A 107 -2.60 -1.57 37.79
C GLY A 107 -1.18 -1.23 37.32
N SER A 108 -0.45 -2.12 36.63
CA SER A 108 0.94 -1.85 36.22
C SER A 108 1.07 -1.11 34.88
N ARG A 109 0.01 -0.44 34.41
CA ARG A 109 -0.01 0.23 33.08
C ARG A 109 1.14 1.22 32.87
N TYR A 110 1.56 1.91 33.92
CA TYR A 110 2.59 2.94 33.85
C TYR A 110 3.97 2.48 34.34
N ALA A 111 4.19 1.19 34.65
CA ALA A 111 5.53 0.74 34.98
C ALA A 111 6.42 0.78 33.72
N PRO A 112 7.65 1.35 33.75
CA PRO A 112 8.49 1.55 32.57
C PRO A 112 8.69 0.29 31.71
N GLN A 113 8.80 -0.89 32.33
CA GLN A 113 8.94 -2.15 31.60
C GLN A 113 7.70 -2.57 30.79
N TYR A 114 6.52 -1.98 31.07
CA TYR A 114 5.28 -2.24 30.35
C TYR A 114 4.86 -1.06 29.45
N GLN A 115 5.71 -0.04 29.33
CA GLN A 115 5.52 1.07 28.41
C GLN A 115 6.21 0.77 27.08
N CYS A 116 5.60 1.20 25.99
CA CYS A 116 6.29 1.34 24.70
C CYS A 116 6.81 2.78 24.63
N PRO A 117 8.14 3.01 24.62
CA PRO A 117 8.68 4.35 24.50
C PRO A 117 8.20 5.03 23.22
N THR A 118 7.64 6.24 23.35
CA THR A 118 7.27 7.09 22.22
C THR A 118 8.10 8.36 22.25
N VAL A 119 8.68 8.77 21.13
CA VAL A 119 9.43 10.04 21.07
C VAL A 119 8.49 11.19 20.70
N LYS A 120 8.67 12.37 21.32
CA LYS A 120 7.79 13.54 21.17
C LYS A 120 7.76 14.14 19.75
N HIS A 121 8.75 13.84 18.90
CA HIS A 121 8.88 14.37 17.53
C HIS A 121 8.98 13.27 16.46
N GLY A 122 8.04 12.31 16.48
CA GLY A 122 7.75 11.48 15.30
C GLY A 122 8.85 10.50 14.87
N GLY A 123 9.66 9.99 15.79
CA GLY A 123 10.59 8.88 15.56
C GLY A 123 11.82 9.20 14.72
N GLY A 124 11.72 10.22 13.86
CA GLY A 124 12.48 10.28 12.63
C GLY A 124 11.98 9.23 11.61
N SER A 125 12.21 9.51 10.34
CA SER A 125 11.90 8.59 9.24
C SER A 125 12.90 8.79 8.11
N VAL A 126 13.06 7.77 7.28
CA VAL A 126 13.79 7.84 6.04
C VAL A 126 12.80 7.75 4.89
N MET A 127 12.75 8.78 4.06
CA MET A 127 12.05 8.74 2.78
C MET A 127 13.04 8.25 1.72
N VAL A 128 12.61 7.30 0.90
CA VAL A 128 13.42 6.71 -0.16
C VAL A 128 12.63 6.68 -1.46
N TRP A 129 13.34 6.79 -2.56
CA TRP A 129 12.86 6.46 -3.90
C TRP A 129 13.58 5.19 -4.35
N GLY A 130 12.88 4.31 -5.05
CA GLY A 130 13.52 3.16 -5.68
C GLY A 130 12.82 2.79 -6.98
N CYS A 131 13.49 1.95 -7.76
CA CYS A 131 12.91 1.35 -8.93
C CYS A 131 13.46 -0.06 -9.18
N PHE A 132 12.77 -0.85 -9.97
CA PHE A 132 13.28 -2.14 -10.44
C PHE A 132 12.70 -2.46 -11.82
N SER A 133 13.31 -3.46 -12.46
CA SER A 133 12.92 -4.05 -13.74
C SER A 133 12.90 -5.57 -13.61
N ASP A 134 12.50 -6.30 -14.65
CA ASP A 134 12.53 -7.77 -14.68
C ASP A 134 13.91 -8.40 -14.46
N THR A 135 14.96 -7.70 -14.87
CA THR A 135 16.33 -8.20 -14.96
C THR A 135 17.25 -7.63 -13.89
N SER A 136 16.92 -6.47 -13.31
CA SER A 136 17.78 -5.80 -12.34
C SER A 136 17.00 -4.97 -11.32
N MET A 137 17.55 -4.92 -10.10
CA MET A 137 17.13 -3.97 -9.06
C MET A 137 17.81 -2.62 -9.29
N GLY A 138 17.02 -1.55 -9.28
CA GLY A 138 17.51 -0.18 -9.35
C GLY A 138 18.17 0.28 -8.06
N SER A 139 18.74 1.48 -8.09
CA SER A 139 19.30 2.11 -6.89
C SER A 139 18.18 2.53 -5.93
N LEU A 140 18.41 2.33 -4.63
CA LEU A 140 17.59 2.93 -3.58
C LEU A 140 18.20 4.30 -3.23
N LYS A 141 17.47 5.39 -3.48
CA LYS A 141 17.93 6.76 -3.25
C LYS A 141 17.24 7.33 -2.02
N ARG A 142 18.02 7.84 -1.06
CA ARG A 142 17.46 8.60 0.06
C ARG A 142 17.02 9.99 -0.40
N ILE A 143 15.81 10.37 0.00
CA ILE A 143 15.30 11.73 -0.15
C ILE A 143 15.47 12.47 1.19
N VAL A 144 16.01 13.68 1.13
CA VAL A 144 16.20 14.54 2.30
C VAL A 144 15.24 15.71 2.21
N GLY A 145 14.35 15.85 3.19
CA GLY A 145 13.30 16.86 3.19
C GLY A 145 12.07 16.45 2.39
N THR A 146 11.29 17.44 1.95
CA THR A 146 10.12 17.22 1.09
C THR A 146 10.57 17.13 -0.35
N MET A 147 10.13 16.09 -1.05
CA MET A 147 10.40 15.91 -2.47
C MET A 147 9.54 16.86 -3.30
N ASP A 148 10.18 17.75 -4.06
CA ASP A 148 9.52 18.55 -5.07
C ASP A 148 9.85 18.06 -6.49
N ARG A 149 9.35 18.77 -7.49
CA ARG A 149 9.56 18.43 -8.91
C ARG A 149 11.04 18.51 -9.35
N TYR A 150 11.86 19.35 -8.71
CA TYR A 150 13.27 19.51 -9.07
C TYR A 150 14.11 18.38 -8.48
N VAL A 151 13.83 18.00 -7.23
CA VAL A 151 14.40 16.81 -6.61
C VAL A 151 14.00 15.56 -7.38
N TYR A 152 12.76 15.50 -7.89
CA TYR A 152 12.34 14.40 -8.75
C TYR A 152 13.10 14.36 -10.09
N GLU A 153 13.22 15.50 -10.80
CA GLU A 153 14.02 15.56 -12.04
C GLU A 153 15.48 15.13 -11.79
N ASP A 154 16.09 15.55 -10.67
CA ASP A 154 17.43 15.10 -10.28
C ASP A 154 17.52 13.57 -10.12
N ILE A 155 16.55 12.96 -9.45
CA ILE A 155 16.47 11.50 -9.31
C ILE A 155 16.34 10.83 -10.69
N LEU A 156 15.50 11.35 -11.57
CA LEU A 156 15.32 10.81 -12.91
C LEU A 156 16.61 10.92 -13.77
N GLU A 157 17.25 12.08 -13.76
CA GLU A 157 18.45 12.37 -14.57
C GLU A 157 19.70 11.65 -14.03
N ASN A 158 19.89 11.64 -12.71
CA ASN A 158 21.16 11.22 -12.09
C ASN A 158 21.10 9.83 -11.45
N THR A 159 19.91 9.26 -11.25
CA THR A 159 19.76 7.92 -10.64
C THR A 159 19.07 6.94 -11.60
N MET A 160 17.83 7.23 -12.02
CA MET A 160 17.02 6.31 -12.80
C MET A 160 17.61 6.06 -14.19
N ARG A 161 17.82 7.13 -14.97
CA ARG A 161 18.20 7.01 -16.38
C ARG A 161 19.60 6.41 -16.59
N PRO A 162 20.64 6.78 -15.82
CA PRO A 162 21.94 6.13 -15.93
C PRO A 162 21.87 4.64 -15.62
N TRP A 163 21.13 4.26 -14.57
CA TRP A 163 20.91 2.84 -14.23
C TRP A 163 20.18 2.10 -15.36
N ALA A 164 19.07 2.65 -15.87
CA ALA A 164 18.29 2.03 -16.93
C ALA A 164 19.11 1.80 -18.19
N ARG A 165 19.92 2.79 -18.61
CA ARG A 165 20.80 2.66 -19.78
C ARG A 165 21.89 1.61 -19.60
N ALA A 166 22.39 1.43 -18.37
CA ALA A 166 23.42 0.45 -18.07
C ALA A 166 22.88 -0.99 -17.98
N ASN A 167 21.61 -1.17 -17.60
CA ASN A 167 21.07 -2.49 -17.28
C ASN A 167 20.01 -3.00 -18.28
N LEU A 168 19.23 -2.12 -18.92
CA LEU A 168 18.02 -2.47 -19.67
C LEU A 168 18.13 -2.18 -21.18
N GLY A 169 19.24 -1.57 -21.61
CA GLY A 169 19.42 -1.13 -22.99
C GLY A 169 18.61 0.12 -23.34
N GLN A 170 18.08 0.18 -24.56
CA GLN A 170 17.51 1.41 -25.14
C GLN A 170 15.98 1.43 -25.22
N SER A 171 15.29 0.31 -24.96
CA SER A 171 13.83 0.25 -25.04
C SER A 171 13.28 -0.23 -23.71
N TRP A 172 12.63 0.68 -22.99
CA TRP A 172 11.95 0.44 -21.72
C TRP A 172 10.90 1.52 -21.53
N VAL A 173 9.83 1.18 -20.80
CA VAL A 173 8.76 2.11 -20.46
C VAL A 173 8.83 2.39 -18.97
N PHE A 174 8.81 3.67 -18.60
CA PHE A 174 8.85 4.08 -17.21
C PHE A 174 7.45 4.15 -16.60
N GLN A 175 7.29 3.62 -15.40
CA GLN A 175 6.07 3.78 -14.60
C GLN A 175 6.36 4.68 -13.39
N HIS A 176 5.49 5.66 -13.19
CA HIS A 176 5.33 6.40 -11.94
C HIS A 176 3.85 6.68 -11.67
N ASP A 177 3.52 7.13 -10.47
CA ASP A 177 2.15 7.51 -10.13
C ASP A 177 1.81 8.94 -10.61
N ASN A 178 0.55 9.33 -10.41
CA ASN A 178 0.03 10.64 -10.82
C ASN A 178 0.10 11.69 -9.70
N ASP A 179 1.11 11.64 -8.83
CA ASP A 179 1.37 12.74 -7.89
C ASP A 179 1.55 14.06 -8.67
N ALA A 180 1.06 15.18 -8.10
CA ALA A 180 1.17 16.49 -8.70
C ALA A 180 2.62 16.87 -9.09
N LYS A 181 3.62 16.38 -8.34
CA LYS A 181 5.04 16.59 -8.67
C LYS A 181 5.44 15.86 -9.96
N HIS A 182 4.93 14.64 -10.15
CA HIS A 182 5.19 13.77 -11.30
C HIS A 182 4.50 14.25 -12.57
N THR A 183 3.28 14.78 -12.44
CA THR A 183 2.51 15.31 -13.58
C THR A 183 2.80 16.79 -13.85
N SER A 184 3.79 17.39 -13.19
CA SER A 184 4.13 18.80 -13.39
C SER A 184 4.66 19.04 -14.81
N GLY A 185 4.40 20.23 -15.37
CA GLY A 185 4.88 20.58 -16.71
C GLY A 185 6.41 20.51 -16.85
N HIS A 186 7.14 20.72 -15.75
CA HIS A 186 8.60 20.56 -15.69
C HIS A 186 9.04 19.12 -15.96
N VAL A 187 8.48 18.18 -15.19
CA VAL A 187 8.79 16.75 -15.29
C VAL A 187 8.28 16.18 -16.62
N ALA A 188 7.08 16.56 -17.06
CA ALA A 188 6.57 16.16 -18.38
C ALA A 188 7.49 16.64 -19.52
N ASN A 189 8.07 17.84 -19.41
CA ASN A 189 9.05 18.32 -20.38
C ASN A 189 10.37 17.54 -20.30
N TRP A 190 10.79 17.09 -19.12
CA TRP A 190 11.95 16.21 -18.98
C TRP A 190 11.76 14.89 -19.75
N PHE A 191 10.63 14.20 -19.56
CA PHE A 191 10.32 12.95 -20.29
C PHE A 191 10.37 13.17 -21.81
N ARG A 192 9.76 14.25 -22.30
CA ARG A 192 9.78 14.62 -23.74
C ARG A 192 11.20 14.89 -24.25
N ARG A 193 12.01 15.67 -23.52
CA ARG A 193 13.39 16.00 -23.91
C ARG A 193 14.30 14.79 -23.90
N ARG A 194 14.10 13.87 -22.95
CA ARG A 194 14.92 12.65 -22.79
C ARG A 194 14.41 11.46 -23.60
N ARG A 195 13.26 11.60 -24.29
CA ARG A 195 12.59 10.56 -25.08
C ARG A 195 12.41 9.29 -24.27
N VAL A 196 11.90 9.45 -23.05
CA VAL A 196 11.57 8.34 -22.16
C VAL A 196 10.07 8.08 -22.29
N ASP A 197 9.72 6.87 -22.68
CA ASP A 197 8.32 6.45 -22.78
C ASP A 197 7.74 6.27 -21.37
N LEU A 198 6.50 6.74 -21.19
CA LEU A 198 5.81 6.72 -19.92
C LEU A 198 4.56 5.85 -20.02
N LEU A 199 4.40 4.93 -19.08
CA LEU A 199 3.19 4.13 -18.93
C LEU A 199 2.06 5.02 -18.44
N GLU A 200 0.93 5.04 -19.16
CA GLU A 200 -0.29 5.67 -18.65
C GLU A 200 -0.69 4.95 -17.36
N TRP A 201 -0.90 5.71 -16.27
CA TRP A 201 -1.18 5.12 -14.96
C TRP A 201 -2.51 5.61 -14.38
N PRO A 202 -3.35 4.72 -13.82
CA PRO A 202 -4.58 5.15 -13.16
C PRO A 202 -4.28 5.68 -11.75
N SER A 203 -4.78 6.88 -11.41
CA SER A 203 -4.59 7.48 -10.08
C SER A 203 -5.12 6.60 -8.93
N GLN A 204 -4.48 6.70 -7.76
CA GLN A 204 -4.80 5.95 -6.54
C GLN A 204 -4.76 4.43 -6.75
N SER A 205 -3.71 3.90 -7.39
CA SER A 205 -3.58 2.47 -7.74
C SER A 205 -2.34 1.77 -7.20
N PRO A 206 -2.08 1.82 -5.88
CA PRO A 206 -0.93 1.13 -5.29
C PRO A 206 -1.02 -0.39 -5.48
N ASP A 207 -2.22 -0.96 -5.50
CA ASP A 207 -2.45 -2.40 -5.69
C ASP A 207 -2.01 -2.92 -7.08
N LEU A 208 -1.90 -2.03 -8.06
CA LEU A 208 -1.38 -2.32 -9.39
C LEU A 208 0.13 -2.08 -9.50
N ASN A 209 0.76 -1.32 -8.61
CA ASN A 209 2.20 -1.06 -8.64
C ASN A 209 2.94 -2.16 -7.87
N PRO A 210 3.72 -3.03 -8.51
CA PRO A 210 4.36 -4.13 -7.79
C PRO A 210 5.44 -3.66 -6.81
N ILE A 211 6.00 -2.46 -6.96
CA ILE A 211 7.01 -1.94 -6.04
C ILE A 211 6.47 -1.77 -4.61
N GLU A 212 5.16 -1.62 -4.44
CA GLU A 212 4.52 -1.60 -3.12
C GLU A 212 4.80 -2.91 -2.35
N HIS A 213 4.81 -4.05 -3.05
CA HIS A 213 5.19 -5.32 -2.45
C HIS A 213 6.70 -5.41 -2.16
N MET A 214 7.54 -4.68 -2.90
CA MET A 214 8.98 -4.58 -2.59
C MET A 214 9.21 -3.78 -1.31
N TRP A 215 8.39 -2.76 -1.03
CA TRP A 215 8.41 -2.07 0.26
C TRP A 215 8.02 -3.00 1.41
N GLU A 216 6.98 -3.81 1.25
CA GLU A 216 6.59 -4.81 2.25
C GLU A 216 7.70 -5.86 2.49
N GLU A 217 8.36 -6.32 1.42
CA GLU A 217 9.49 -7.26 1.52
C GLU A 217 10.68 -6.64 2.28
N LEU A 218 10.97 -5.36 2.05
CA LEU A 218 11.97 -4.62 2.83
C LEU A 218 11.62 -4.53 4.31
N GLU A 219 10.37 -4.19 4.64
CA GLU A 219 9.92 -4.16 6.03
C GLU A 219 10.02 -5.53 6.68
N ARG A 220 9.65 -6.59 5.95
CA ARG A 220 9.74 -7.97 6.43
C ARG A 220 11.18 -8.38 6.73
N ARG A 221 12.13 -8.05 5.84
CA ARG A 221 13.56 -8.33 6.03
C ARG A 221 14.17 -7.57 7.20
N LEU A 222 13.72 -6.34 7.44
CA LEU A 222 14.22 -5.50 8.53
C LEU A 222 13.39 -5.63 9.82
N LYS A 223 12.47 -6.58 9.88
CA LYS A 223 11.63 -6.80 11.06
C LYS A 223 12.51 -7.15 12.26
N GLY A 224 12.43 -6.32 13.30
CA GLY A 224 13.22 -6.48 14.54
C GLY A 224 14.62 -5.87 14.48
N VAL A 225 15.09 -5.42 13.31
CA VAL A 225 16.36 -4.71 13.17
C VAL A 225 16.17 -3.26 13.65
N ARG A 226 16.97 -2.86 14.63
CA ARG A 226 16.94 -1.50 15.18
C ARG A 226 17.95 -0.61 14.46
N ALA A 227 17.57 0.64 14.25
CA ALA A 227 18.46 1.70 13.80
C ALA A 227 18.48 2.81 14.85
N SER A 228 19.66 3.33 15.13
CA SER A 228 19.88 4.42 16.09
C SER A 228 19.67 5.79 15.46
N ASN A 229 19.80 5.92 14.13
CA ASN A 229 19.62 7.16 13.39
C ASN A 229 19.27 6.90 11.92
N ALA A 230 18.88 7.97 11.21
CA ALA A 230 18.42 7.92 9.82
C ALA A 230 19.48 7.38 8.84
N ASN A 231 20.76 7.67 9.07
CA ASN A 231 21.85 7.17 8.21
C ASN A 231 21.98 5.66 8.34
N GLN A 232 21.96 5.14 9.58
CA GLN A 232 22.00 3.70 9.82
C GLN A 232 20.76 3.00 9.25
N LYS A 233 19.57 3.59 9.41
CA LYS A 233 18.33 3.03 8.84
C LYS A 233 18.40 2.96 7.31
N PHE A 234 18.89 4.01 6.67
CA PHE A 234 19.07 4.01 5.22
C PHE A 234 20.09 2.95 4.77
N ALA A 235 21.23 2.82 5.43
CA ALA A 235 22.22 1.79 5.10
C ALA A 235 21.64 0.37 5.23
N GLN A 236 20.82 0.12 6.26
CA GLN A 236 20.10 -1.15 6.43
C GLN A 236 19.09 -1.40 5.30
N LEU A 237 18.33 -0.37 4.90
CA LEU A 237 17.37 -0.45 3.78
C LEU A 237 18.10 -0.72 2.47
N GLU A 238 19.20 -0.02 2.20
CA GLU A 238 19.99 -0.17 0.99
C GLU A 238 20.61 -1.58 0.89
N ALA A 239 21.17 -2.08 1.99
CA ALA A 239 21.71 -3.45 2.05
C ALA A 239 20.61 -4.50 1.84
N ALA A 240 19.45 -4.31 2.49
CA ALA A 240 18.31 -5.21 2.31
C ALA A 240 17.78 -5.17 0.88
N TRP A 241 17.69 -4.00 0.26
CA TRP A 241 17.23 -3.80 -1.12
C TRP A 241 18.11 -4.52 -2.14
N LYS A 242 19.44 -4.35 -2.02
CA LYS A 242 20.43 -5.05 -2.86
C LYS A 242 20.41 -6.56 -2.67
N SER A 243 19.92 -7.05 -1.53
CA SER A 243 19.82 -8.49 -1.22
C SER A 243 18.52 -9.15 -1.69
N ILE A 244 17.56 -8.38 -2.24
CA ILE A 244 16.31 -8.94 -2.75
C ILE A 244 16.64 -9.78 -4.00
N PRO A 245 16.33 -11.09 -4.01
CA PRO A 245 16.63 -11.92 -5.15
C PRO A 245 15.62 -11.65 -6.28
N MET A 246 16.10 -11.75 -7.52
CA MET A 246 15.28 -11.53 -8.73
C MET A 246 14.08 -12.50 -8.85
N THR A 247 14.10 -13.63 -8.13
CA THR A 247 12.94 -14.52 -8.04
C THR A 247 11.71 -13.85 -7.41
N VAL A 248 11.92 -12.89 -6.48
CA VAL A 248 10.82 -12.08 -5.92
C VAL A 248 10.25 -11.16 -7.00
N VAL A 249 11.12 -10.50 -7.77
CA VAL A 249 10.72 -9.64 -8.89
C VAL A 249 9.90 -10.43 -9.92
N GLN A 250 10.37 -11.59 -10.35
CA GLN A 250 9.67 -12.45 -11.31
C GLN A 250 8.29 -12.86 -10.78
N THR A 251 8.20 -13.27 -9.52
CA THR A 251 6.92 -13.61 -8.87
C THR A 251 5.94 -12.43 -8.84
N LEU A 252 6.45 -11.21 -8.66
CA LEU A 252 5.62 -10.01 -8.69
C LEU A 252 5.12 -9.70 -10.10
N LEU A 253 5.97 -9.77 -11.12
CA LEU A 253 5.55 -9.54 -12.51
C LEU A 253 4.55 -10.61 -12.97
N ASP A 254 4.77 -11.88 -12.62
CA ASP A 254 3.82 -12.98 -12.88
C ASP A 254 2.47 -12.79 -12.16
N SER A 255 2.43 -11.95 -11.13
CA SER A 255 1.18 -11.61 -10.43
C SER A 255 0.35 -10.53 -11.14
N MET A 256 0.92 -9.80 -12.11
CA MET A 256 0.26 -8.64 -12.73
C MET A 256 -1.08 -8.96 -13.41
N PRO A 257 -1.23 -10.05 -14.19
CA PRO A 257 -2.54 -10.41 -14.74
C PRO A 257 -3.59 -10.65 -13.66
N ARG A 258 -3.20 -11.28 -12.53
CA ARG A 258 -4.10 -11.53 -11.40
C ARG A 258 -4.49 -10.24 -10.66
N ARG A 259 -3.58 -9.25 -10.59
CA ARG A 259 -3.88 -7.91 -10.04
C ARG A 259 -4.87 -7.18 -10.92
N CYS A 260 -4.65 -7.18 -12.23
CA CYS A 260 -5.57 -6.60 -13.21
C CYS A 260 -6.96 -7.25 -13.09
N GLN A 261 -7.03 -8.57 -13.06
CA GLN A 261 -8.30 -9.30 -12.87
C GLN A 261 -8.99 -8.91 -11.54
N ALA A 262 -8.24 -8.79 -10.45
CA ALA A 262 -8.80 -8.39 -9.16
C ALA A 262 -9.38 -6.96 -9.18
N VAL A 263 -8.80 -6.04 -9.94
CA VAL A 263 -9.35 -4.69 -10.17
C VAL A 263 -10.65 -4.76 -10.99
N ILE A 264 -10.69 -5.61 -12.02
CA ILE A 264 -11.87 -5.83 -12.86
C ILE A 264 -13.02 -6.42 -12.03
N ASP A 265 -12.76 -7.48 -11.27
CA ASP A 265 -13.75 -8.15 -10.41
C ASP A 265 -14.28 -7.20 -9.33
N ALA A 266 -13.38 -6.36 -8.78
CA ALA A 266 -13.75 -5.31 -7.83
C ALA A 266 -14.40 -4.10 -8.51
N LYS A 267 -14.63 -4.10 -9.83
CA LYS A 267 -15.20 -2.97 -10.59
C LYS A 267 -14.45 -1.65 -10.33
N GLY A 268 -13.13 -1.72 -10.22
CA GLY A 268 -12.22 -0.61 -9.93
C GLY A 268 -12.07 -0.24 -8.45
N TYR A 269 -12.79 -0.89 -7.53
CA TYR A 269 -12.60 -0.67 -6.08
C TYR A 269 -11.26 -1.25 -5.59
N PRO A 270 -10.76 -0.80 -4.42
CA PRO A 270 -9.60 -1.43 -3.79
C PRO A 270 -9.82 -2.92 -3.56
N ASN A 271 -8.76 -3.71 -3.78
CA ASN A 271 -8.80 -5.16 -3.60
C ASN A 271 -7.72 -5.61 -2.59
N LYS A 272 -7.42 -6.91 -2.60
CA LYS A 272 -6.49 -7.56 -1.66
C LYS A 272 -5.02 -7.19 -1.87
N TYR A 273 -4.66 -6.77 -3.08
CA TYR A 273 -3.32 -6.32 -3.42
C TYR A 273 -3.09 -4.89 -2.90
#